data_AF-A0A5K0W0I5-F1
#
_entry.id   AF-A0A5K0W0I5-F1
#
_cell.length_a   1.000
_cell.length_b   1.000
_cell.length_c   1.000
_cell.angle_alpha   90.00
_cell.angle_beta   90.00
_cell.angle_gamma   90.00
#
_symmetry.space_group_name_H-M   'P 1'
#
loop_
_entity.id
_entity.type
_entity.pdbx_description
1 polymer ?
#
loop_
_entity_poly.entity_id
_entity_poly.type
_entity_poly.pdbx_seq_one_letter_code
_entity_poly.pdbx_strand_id
1 'polypeptide(L)'
;MFSIEFHSASLTRQTLVDCEKPAVKGELEYHVTSLESMIDFVVVEFGTSEIHVAITSVVNREEELKARTYRAGAGASEGRVMSHKMMTCHNMMFPYVVFYHNLAGARAYMAPLVSDNGNRVNAIAMCHFDTSRENSGHASYRLLV
;
A
#
# COMPACT_ATOMS: atom_id res chain seq x y z
N MET A 1 -24.28 1.27 1.64
CA MET A 1 -24.31 0.28 0.54
C MET A 1 -23.36 0.83 -0.52
N PHE A 2 -22.09 0.43 -0.47
CA PHE A 2 -21.08 0.90 -1.42
C PHE A 2 -21.27 0.13 -2.73
N SER A 3 -21.88 0.77 -3.72
CA SER A 3 -21.97 0.23 -5.08
C SER A 3 -20.58 0.22 -5.69
N ILE A 4 -19.99 -0.97 -5.87
CA ILE A 4 -18.78 -1.14 -6.65
C ILE A 4 -19.21 -1.28 -8.10
N GLU A 5 -18.96 -0.25 -8.92
CA GLU A 5 -19.14 -0.34 -10.38
C GLU A 5 -18.18 -1.38 -10.96
N PHE A 6 -18.75 -2.34 -11.70
CA PHE A 6 -18.03 -3.42 -12.37
C PHE A 6 -17.07 -2.86 -13.43
N HIS A 7 -15.78 -2.72 -13.08
CA HIS A 7 -14.77 -2.30 -14.04
C HIS A 7 -14.15 -3.52 -14.75
N SER A 8 -14.30 -3.53 -16.09
CA SER A 8 -13.48 -4.21 -17.11
C SER A 8 -13.01 -5.65 -16.84
N ALA A 9 -13.51 -6.62 -17.61
CA ALA A 9 -13.10 -8.04 -17.56
C ALA A 9 -11.57 -8.25 -17.63
N SER A 10 -10.83 -7.32 -18.27
CA SER A 10 -9.37 -7.36 -18.33
C SER A 10 -8.69 -7.13 -16.97
N LEU A 11 -9.23 -6.24 -16.14
CA LEU A 11 -8.68 -5.94 -14.81
C LEU A 11 -8.98 -7.08 -13.84
N THR A 12 -10.19 -7.66 -13.91
CA THR A 12 -10.52 -8.88 -13.18
C THR A 12 -9.58 -10.03 -13.55
N ARG A 13 -9.30 -10.23 -14.84
CA ARG A 13 -8.37 -11.26 -15.31
C ARG A 13 -6.95 -11.02 -14.81
N GLN A 14 -6.49 -9.77 -14.81
CA GLN A 14 -5.16 -9.43 -14.30
C GLN A 14 -5.04 -9.72 -12.80
N THR A 15 -6.04 -9.31 -12.00
CA THR A 15 -6.07 -9.63 -10.57
C THR A 15 -6.03 -11.13 -10.30
N LEU A 16 -6.75 -11.96 -11.08
CA LEU A 16 -6.67 -13.42 -10.95
C LEU A 16 -5.26 -13.94 -11.23
N VAL A 17 -4.64 -13.47 -12.33
CA VAL A 17 -3.26 -13.84 -12.68
C VAL A 17 -2.30 -13.45 -11.57
N ASP A 18 -2.49 -12.30 -10.93
CA ASP A 18 -1.64 -11.87 -9.82
C ASP A 18 -1.91 -12.67 -8.54
N CYS A 19 -3.15 -13.09 -8.28
CA CYS A 19 -3.50 -13.94 -7.13
C CYS A 19 -2.98 -15.38 -7.25
N GLU A 20 -2.93 -15.91 -8.48
CA GLU A 20 -2.51 -17.29 -8.76
C GLU A 20 -0.98 -17.43 -8.90
N LYS A 21 -0.25 -16.30 -8.97
CA LYS A 21 1.21 -16.34 -8.99
C LYS A 21 1.74 -16.85 -7.65
N PRO A 22 2.84 -17.62 -7.66
CA PRO A 22 3.56 -17.93 -6.44
C PRO A 22 4.07 -16.65 -5.78
N ALA A 23 3.99 -16.60 -4.45
CA ALA A 23 4.57 -15.53 -3.66
C ALA A 23 6.06 -15.35 -3.98
N VAL A 24 6.52 -14.10 -3.97
CA VAL A 24 7.95 -13.79 -4.10
C VAL A 24 8.72 -14.47 -2.98
N LYS A 25 9.90 -15.01 -3.30
CA LYS A 25 10.70 -15.79 -2.33
C LYS A 25 11.13 -14.92 -1.13
N GLY A 26 10.52 -15.19 0.02
CA GLY A 26 10.76 -14.46 1.26
C GLY A 26 9.62 -13.50 1.64
N GLU A 27 8.59 -13.42 0.82
CA GLU A 27 7.34 -12.73 1.10
C GLU A 27 6.25 -13.75 1.45
N LEU A 28 5.32 -13.35 2.30
CA LEU A 28 4.11 -14.12 2.58
C LEU A 28 2.94 -13.40 1.90
N GLU A 29 2.38 -14.04 0.88
CA GLU A 29 1.18 -13.57 0.19
C GLU A 29 -0.02 -14.42 0.59
N TYR A 30 -1.11 -13.77 0.96
CA TYR A 30 -2.35 -14.43 1.34
C TYR A 30 -3.56 -13.68 0.80
N HIS A 31 -4.38 -14.36 0.03
CA HIS A 31 -5.57 -13.81 -0.63
C HIS A 31 -6.82 -14.17 0.17
N VAL A 32 -7.48 -13.15 0.74
CA VAL A 32 -8.74 -13.32 1.49
C VAL A 32 -9.87 -12.55 0.83
N THR A 33 -11.09 -13.05 1.00
CA THR A 33 -12.30 -12.54 0.36
C THR A 33 -13.22 -11.76 1.31
N SER A 34 -12.82 -11.58 2.57
CA SER A 34 -13.59 -10.85 3.59
C SER A 34 -12.66 -10.04 4.50
N LEU A 35 -13.22 -9.00 5.11
CA LEU A 35 -12.50 -8.14 6.04
C LEU A 35 -12.16 -8.90 7.33
N GLU A 36 -13.06 -9.75 7.79
CA GLU A 36 -12.90 -10.56 9.00
C GLU A 36 -11.73 -11.52 8.86
N SER A 37 -11.65 -12.24 7.74
CA SER A 37 -10.53 -13.15 7.46
C SER A 37 -9.21 -12.41 7.27
N MET A 38 -9.24 -11.16 6.79
CA MET A 38 -8.06 -10.30 6.76
C MET A 38 -7.59 -9.97 8.18
N ILE A 39 -8.50 -9.54 9.06
CA ILE A 39 -8.16 -9.21 10.45
C ILE A 39 -7.59 -10.44 11.17
N ASP A 40 -8.24 -11.60 11.04
CA ASP A 40 -7.76 -12.85 11.65
C ASP A 40 -6.35 -13.19 11.17
N PHE A 41 -6.09 -13.05 9.87
CA PHE A 41 -4.77 -13.26 9.29
C PHE A 41 -3.73 -12.29 9.87
N VAL A 42 -4.04 -10.99 9.95
CA VAL A 42 -3.13 -9.98 10.53
C VAL A 42 -2.78 -10.35 11.97
N VAL A 43 -3.78 -10.69 12.78
CA VAL A 43 -3.60 -11.01 14.21
C VAL A 43 -2.70 -12.24 14.36
N VAL A 44 -2.94 -13.29 13.58
CA VAL A 44 -2.14 -14.52 13.60
C VAL A 44 -0.69 -14.23 13.21
N GLU A 45 -0.48 -13.55 12.09
CA GLU A 45 0.87 -13.25 11.58
C GLU A 45 1.62 -12.26 12.49
N PHE A 46 0.90 -11.31 13.10
CA PHE A 46 1.51 -10.31 13.96
C PHE A 46 1.78 -10.86 15.36
N GLY A 47 1.00 -11.85 15.80
CA GLY A 47 1.03 -12.41 17.15
C GLY A 47 0.42 -11.48 18.19
N THR A 48 -0.39 -10.50 17.77
CA THR A 48 -1.01 -9.49 18.62
C THR A 48 -2.28 -8.93 18.00
N SER A 49 -3.23 -8.50 18.84
CA SER A 49 -4.42 -7.75 18.45
C SER A 49 -4.20 -6.23 18.43
N GLU A 50 -3.05 -5.75 18.93
CA GLU A 50 -2.68 -4.33 18.95
C GLU A 50 -2.20 -3.86 17.56
N ILE A 51 -3.13 -3.80 16.61
CA ILE A 51 -2.87 -3.50 15.20
C ILE A 51 -3.33 -2.07 14.91
N HIS A 52 -2.46 -1.30 14.25
CA HIS A 52 -2.75 0.07 13.84
C HIS A 52 -2.86 0.15 12.31
N VAL A 53 -3.95 0.73 11.81
CA VAL A 53 -4.12 1.00 10.38
C VAL A 53 -3.52 2.37 10.04
N ALA A 54 -2.69 2.43 9.01
CA ALA A 54 -2.12 3.65 8.48
C ALA A 54 -2.62 3.89 7.05
N ILE A 55 -3.10 5.09 6.77
CA ILE A 55 -3.52 5.53 5.44
C ILE A 55 -2.98 6.93 5.17
N THR A 56 -2.70 7.23 3.89
CA THR A 56 -2.38 8.59 3.46
C THR A 56 -3.51 9.53 3.86
N SER A 57 -3.17 10.63 4.54
CA SER A 57 -4.15 11.57 5.09
C SER A 57 -3.90 13.00 4.61
N VAL A 58 -4.98 13.73 4.39
CA VAL A 58 -4.94 15.16 4.02
C VAL A 58 -4.85 15.99 5.29
N VAL A 59 -3.83 16.84 5.39
CA VAL A 59 -3.56 17.64 6.59
C VAL A 59 -4.36 18.94 6.59
N ASN A 60 -4.43 19.64 5.45
CA ASN A 60 -5.28 20.81 5.27
C ASN A 60 -6.38 20.49 4.26
N ARG A 61 -7.64 20.65 4.68
CA ARG A 61 -8.80 20.31 3.86
C ARG A 61 -8.94 21.35 2.75
N GLU A 62 -8.93 20.89 1.51
CA GLU A 62 -9.47 21.64 0.38
C GLU A 62 -10.84 21.07 0.00
N GLU A 63 -11.69 21.93 -0.58
CA GLU A 63 -13.05 21.58 -1.00
C GLU A 63 -13.09 20.68 -2.24
N GLU A 64 -12.03 20.63 -3.06
CA GLU A 64 -11.98 19.82 -4.28
C GLU A 64 -10.78 18.85 -4.33
N LEU A 65 -11.09 17.56 -4.41
CA LEU A 65 -10.12 16.50 -4.70
C LEU A 65 -9.70 16.58 -6.17
N LYS A 66 -8.57 17.25 -6.43
CA LYS A 66 -7.94 17.31 -7.76
C LYS A 66 -6.60 16.59 -7.74
N ALA A 67 -6.29 15.85 -8.81
CA ALA A 67 -4.96 15.28 -9.01
C ALA A 67 -3.93 16.42 -9.14
N ARG A 68 -2.80 16.30 -8.43
CA ARG A 68 -1.78 17.33 -8.32
C ARG A 68 -0.40 16.73 -8.16
N THR A 69 0.60 17.51 -8.54
CA THR A 69 2.00 17.21 -8.22
C THR A 69 2.30 17.61 -6.79
N TYR A 70 2.94 16.71 -6.06
CA TYR A 70 3.42 16.94 -4.71
C TYR A 70 4.94 16.82 -4.67
N ARG A 71 5.56 17.59 -3.78
CA ARG A 71 6.99 17.53 -3.47
C ARG A 71 7.17 17.10 -2.02
N ALA A 72 8.35 16.57 -1.71
CA ALA A 72 8.73 16.25 -0.33
C ALA A 72 8.67 17.53 0.54
N GLY A 73 7.93 17.46 1.64
CA GLY A 73 7.84 18.53 2.64
C GLY A 73 9.01 18.52 3.62
N ALA A 74 9.05 19.53 4.50
CA ALA A 74 10.02 19.55 5.59
C ALA A 74 9.91 18.29 6.46
N GLY A 75 11.06 17.69 6.81
CA GLY A 75 11.14 16.45 7.58
C GLY A 75 10.89 15.16 6.79
N ALA A 76 10.60 15.23 5.48
CA ALA A 76 10.43 14.04 4.66
C ALA A 76 11.73 13.22 4.51
N SER A 77 12.88 13.89 4.43
CA SER A 77 14.20 13.26 4.38
C SER A 77 14.63 12.63 5.71
N GLU A 78 14.02 13.04 6.82
CA GLU A 78 14.31 12.51 8.16
C GLU A 78 13.53 11.21 8.44
N GLY A 79 12.67 10.79 7.52
CA GLY A 79 12.07 9.46 7.46
C GLY A 79 11.54 8.96 8.80
N ARG A 80 10.36 9.41 9.21
CA ARG A 80 9.73 8.88 10.43
C ARG A 80 9.28 7.44 10.19
N VAL A 81 10.06 6.49 10.70
CA VAL A 81 9.70 5.07 10.73
C VAL A 81 8.41 4.92 11.53
N MET A 82 7.41 4.30 10.91
CA MET A 82 6.13 4.00 11.55
C MET A 82 6.12 2.59 12.12
N SER A 83 6.65 1.62 11.38
CA SER A 83 6.79 0.25 11.85
C SER A 83 7.86 -0.51 11.05
N HIS A 84 8.48 -1.48 11.72
CA HIS A 84 9.37 -2.48 11.13
C HIS A 84 8.64 -3.78 10.75
N LYS A 85 7.42 -3.98 11.25
CA LYS A 85 6.53 -5.08 10.89
C LYS A 85 5.22 -4.47 10.40
N MET A 86 4.99 -4.59 9.11
CA MET A 86 3.84 -3.96 8.46
C MET A 86 3.28 -4.91 7.42
N MET A 87 2.04 -4.65 7.05
CA MET A 87 1.34 -5.43 6.06
C MET A 87 0.49 -4.47 5.23
N THR A 88 0.53 -4.65 3.92
CA THR A 88 -0.27 -3.86 2.98
C THR A 88 -1.65 -4.43 2.81
N CYS A 89 -2.61 -3.57 2.50
CA CYS A 89 -3.92 -3.96 2.01
C CYS A 89 -4.17 -3.14 0.75
N HIS A 90 -4.02 -3.76 -0.43
CA HIS A 90 -4.46 -3.13 -1.67
C HIS A 90 -5.95 -3.36 -1.87
N ASN A 91 -6.68 -2.31 -2.25
CA ASN A 91 -8.02 -2.47 -2.80
C ASN A 91 -7.89 -2.78 -4.29
N MET A 92 -7.83 -4.05 -4.64
CA MET A 92 -7.80 -4.49 -6.04
C MET A 92 -9.19 -4.38 -6.65
N MET A 93 -9.26 -3.96 -7.92
CA MET A 93 -10.52 -3.99 -8.68
C MET A 93 -10.88 -5.43 -9.03
N PHE A 94 -11.63 -6.06 -8.15
CA PHE A 94 -12.11 -7.43 -8.23
C PHE A 94 -13.56 -7.49 -7.70
N PRO A 95 -14.41 -8.44 -8.15
CA PRO A 95 -15.80 -8.54 -7.68
C PRO A 95 -15.94 -8.72 -6.15
N TYR A 96 -14.86 -9.02 -5.44
CA TYR A 96 -14.74 -8.98 -3.98
C TYR A 96 -13.39 -8.38 -3.59
N VAL A 97 -13.28 -7.80 -2.38
CA VAL A 97 -12.02 -7.24 -1.89
C VAL A 97 -10.99 -8.35 -1.79
N VAL A 98 -9.91 -8.24 -2.55
CA VAL A 98 -8.73 -9.10 -2.42
C VAL A 98 -7.70 -8.31 -1.65
N PHE A 99 -7.42 -8.74 -0.42
CA PHE A 99 -6.36 -8.12 0.37
C PHE A 99 -5.04 -8.79 0.02
N TYR A 100 -4.18 -8.04 -0.69
CA TYR A 100 -2.81 -8.45 -0.99
C TYR A 100 -1.90 -8.11 0.19
N HIS A 101 -1.28 -9.14 0.76
CA HIS A 101 -0.40 -9.01 1.90
C HIS A 101 1.03 -9.29 1.46
N ASN A 102 1.98 -8.42 1.80
CA ASN A 102 3.39 -8.66 1.59
C ASN A 102 4.13 -8.33 2.89
N LEU A 103 4.74 -9.37 3.50
CA LEU A 103 5.66 -9.24 4.62
C LEU A 103 7.12 -9.29 4.14
N ALA A 104 7.51 -8.35 3.30
CA ALA A 104 8.89 -8.21 2.83
C ALA A 104 9.73 -7.47 3.87
N GLY A 105 11.06 -7.54 3.74
CA GLY A 105 12.03 -6.70 4.46
C GLY A 105 11.91 -5.20 4.13
N ALA A 106 10.73 -4.65 4.31
CA ALA A 106 10.34 -3.29 4.04
C ALA A 106 9.99 -2.57 5.35
N ARG A 107 10.11 -1.25 5.34
CA ARG A 107 9.66 -0.41 6.45
C ARG A 107 8.67 0.62 5.94
N ALA A 108 7.69 0.91 6.79
CA ALA A 108 6.72 1.96 6.54
C ALA A 108 7.25 3.29 7.08
N TYR A 109 7.13 4.34 6.27
CA TYR A 109 7.54 5.70 6.58
C TYR A 109 6.38 6.66 6.40
N MET A 110 6.26 7.62 7.31
CA MET A 110 5.43 8.79 7.08
C MET A 110 6.23 9.82 6.30
N ALA A 111 5.76 10.18 5.11
CA ALA A 111 6.34 11.18 4.24
C ALA A 111 5.40 12.39 4.13
N PRO A 112 5.71 13.51 4.81
CA PRO A 112 5.01 14.76 4.58
C PRO A 112 5.25 15.23 3.15
N LEU A 113 4.18 15.49 2.41
CA LEU A 113 4.25 16.03 1.05
C LEU A 113 3.51 17.36 0.98
N VAL A 114 3.99 18.26 0.12
CA VAL A 114 3.43 19.60 -0.09
C VAL A 114 3.23 19.85 -1.59
N SER A 115 2.06 20.31 -2.00
CA SER A 115 1.79 20.76 -3.37
C SER A 115 2.21 22.22 -3.57
N ASP A 116 2.31 22.65 -4.82
CA ASP A 116 2.74 24.02 -5.16
C ASP A 116 1.80 25.11 -4.60
N ASN A 117 0.54 24.76 -4.32
CA ASN A 117 -0.46 25.67 -3.74
C ASN A 117 -0.57 25.57 -2.20
N GLY A 118 0.35 24.83 -1.57
CA GLY A 118 0.44 24.74 -0.11
C GLY A 118 -0.39 23.63 0.53
N ASN A 119 -1.04 22.75 -0.24
CA ASN A 119 -1.68 21.56 0.35
C ASN A 119 -0.67 20.60 0.90
N ARG A 120 -1.05 19.96 1.98
CA ARG A 120 -0.21 19.07 2.75
C ARG A 120 -0.92 17.74 2.91
N VAL A 121 -0.19 16.68 2.63
CA VAL A 121 -0.63 15.30 2.87
C VAL A 121 0.45 14.56 3.64
N ASN A 122 0.06 13.70 4.56
CA ASN A 122 0.97 12.74 5.18
C ASN A 122 0.81 11.43 4.40
N ALA A 123 1.71 11.19 3.45
CA ALA A 123 1.72 9.97 2.66
C ALA A 123 2.39 8.83 3.44
N ILE A 124 1.91 7.61 3.24
CA ILE A 124 2.59 6.41 3.73
C ILE A 124 3.46 5.88 2.59
N ALA A 125 4.77 5.91 2.78
CA ALA A 125 5.73 5.35 1.86
C ALA A 125 6.25 4.01 2.39
N MET A 126 6.40 3.04 1.50
CA MET A 126 7.03 1.77 1.80
C MET A 126 8.37 1.69 1.11
N CYS A 127 9.41 1.40 1.88
CA CYS A 127 10.76 1.24 1.35
C CYS A 127 11.23 -0.19 1.57
N HIS A 128 11.49 -0.89 0.48
CA HIS A 128 12.10 -2.21 0.47
C HIS A 128 13.63 -2.02 0.56
N PHE A 129 14.27 -2.62 1.57
CA PHE A 129 15.72 -2.47 1.78
C PHE A 129 16.55 -3.53 1.08
N ASP A 130 15.93 -4.66 0.73
CA ASP A 130 16.52 -5.69 -0.12
C ASP A 130 15.61 -5.92 -1.32
N THR A 131 15.99 -5.33 -2.45
CA THR A 131 15.26 -5.41 -3.72
C THR A 131 15.92 -6.39 -4.70
N SER A 132 16.96 -7.10 -4.26
CA SER A 132 17.75 -8.01 -5.11
C SER A 132 16.94 -9.15 -5.73
N ARG A 133 15.77 -9.43 -5.14
CA ARG A 133 14.85 -10.51 -5.54
C ARG A 133 13.63 -10.00 -6.29
N GLU A 134 13.45 -8.69 -6.37
CA GLU A 134 12.34 -8.09 -7.09
C GLU A 134 12.66 -7.92 -8.57
N ASN A 135 11.61 -7.77 -9.37
CA ASN A 135 11.76 -7.52 -10.80
C ASN A 135 12.42 -6.14 -11.02
N SER A 136 13.64 -6.11 -11.55
CA SER A 136 14.37 -4.87 -11.86
C SER A 136 13.63 -3.95 -12.84
N GLY A 137 12.69 -4.49 -13.63
CA GLY A 137 11.82 -3.74 -14.52
C GLY A 137 10.60 -3.10 -13.85
N HIS A 138 10.40 -3.30 -12.54
CA HIS A 138 9.25 -2.79 -11.79
C HIS A 138 9.20 -1.26 -11.82
N ALA A 139 7.98 -0.71 -11.90
CA ALA A 139 7.79 0.73 -12.13
C ALA A 139 8.39 1.60 -11.03
N SER A 140 8.42 1.12 -9.78
CA SER A 140 9.05 1.82 -8.65
C SER A 140 10.55 2.05 -8.85
N TYR A 141 11.27 1.15 -9.53
CA TYR A 141 12.71 1.29 -9.78
C TYR A 141 13.05 2.26 -10.91
N ARG A 142 12.10 2.51 -11.82
CA ARG A 142 12.28 3.50 -12.91
C ARG A 142 12.25 4.94 -12.43
N LEU A 143 11.82 5.18 -11.19
CA LEU A 143 11.71 6.50 -10.58
C LEU A 143 12.91 6.84 -9.67
N LEU A 144 13.82 5.89 -9.44
CA LEU A 144 15.00 6.07 -8.57
C LEU A 144 16.26 6.52 -9.32
N VAL A 145 16.11 6.98 -10.57
CA VAL A 145 17.20 7.39 -11.48
C VAL A 145 17.37 8.90 -11.48
#